data_AF-A0AAV4GNX7-F1
#
_entry.id   AF-A0AAV4GNX7-F1
#
_cell.length_a   1.000
_cell.length_b   1.000
_cell.length_c   1.000
_cell.angle_alpha   90.00
_cell.angle_beta   90.00
_cell.angle_gamma   90.00
#
_symmetry.space_group_name_H-M   'P 1'
#
loop_
_entity.id
_entity.type
_entity.pdbx_description
1 polymer ?
#
loop_
_entity_poly.entity_id
_entity_poly.type
_entity_poly.pdbx_seq_one_letter_code
_entity_poly.pdbx_strand_id
1 'polypeptide(L)'
;MFHRLLKGVRPSKTRRTIQNTVLNSIDIDRKDLRIVKNLYWDQTAATRIDDEISEYKPIKRGVRQGCVLSPDFFNIYSEMILRNIYDLKGIRTGGVNINNLRYADDTVLSAESESELQAILDVKTDASMEIGLDLNAKKTECMTT
;
A
#
# COMPACT_ATOMS: atom_id res chain seq x y z
N MET A 1 7.73 -13.78 20.91
CA MET A 1 7.83 -12.69 19.90
C MET A 1 6.89 -13.07 18.77
N PHE A 2 6.03 -12.14 18.33
CA PHE A 2 5.00 -12.43 17.35
C PHE A 2 5.24 -11.64 16.07
N HIS A 3 5.13 -12.29 14.92
CA HIS A 3 5.33 -11.66 13.62
C HIS A 3 4.14 -11.95 12.71
N ARG A 4 3.75 -10.97 11.91
CA ARG A 4 2.72 -11.17 10.89
C ARG A 4 3.19 -10.67 9.54
N LEU A 5 3.34 -11.58 8.59
CA LEU A 5 3.67 -11.24 7.21
C LEU A 5 2.38 -10.89 6.47
N LEU A 6 2.31 -9.66 5.99
CA LEU A 6 1.23 -9.13 5.17
C LEU A 6 1.69 -9.16 3.72
N LYS A 7 1.09 -10.04 2.92
CA LYS A 7 1.38 -10.14 1.48
C LYS A 7 0.30 -9.47 0.65
N GLY A 8 0.63 -8.29 0.15
CA GLY A 8 -0.15 -7.59 -0.84
C GLY A 8 -1.40 -6.92 -0.27
N VAL A 9 -1.61 -5.68 -0.73
CA VAL A 9 -2.77 -4.86 -0.41
C VAL A 9 -3.62 -4.73 -1.68
N ARG A 10 -4.93 -4.92 -1.56
CA ARG A 10 -5.84 -4.92 -2.72
C ARG A 10 -6.62 -3.60 -2.79
N PRO A 11 -6.67 -2.91 -3.94
CA PRO A 11 -7.48 -1.71 -4.08
C PRO A 11 -8.97 -2.03 -3.97
N SER A 12 -9.66 -1.45 -2.99
CA SER A 12 -11.12 -1.49 -2.89
C SER A 12 -11.78 -0.36 -3.68
N LYS A 13 -11.12 0.80 -3.74
CA LYS A 13 -11.53 1.95 -4.57
C LYS A 13 -10.82 1.96 -5.92
N THR A 14 -11.21 2.89 -6.80
CA THR A 14 -10.53 3.09 -8.10
C THR A 14 -9.15 3.71 -7.90
N ARG A 15 -8.23 3.46 -8.82
CA ARG A 15 -6.89 4.08 -8.84
C ARG A 15 -6.97 5.61 -8.74
N ARG A 16 -7.91 6.20 -9.48
CA ARG A 16 -8.14 7.65 -9.49
C ARG A 16 -8.56 8.17 -8.11
N THR A 17 -9.46 7.45 -7.43
CA THR A 17 -9.90 7.83 -6.07
C THR A 17 -8.74 7.77 -5.08
N ILE A 18 -8.01 6.65 -5.06
CA ILE A 18 -6.87 6.46 -4.15
C ILE A 18 -5.79 7.52 -4.39
N GLN A 19 -5.41 7.73 -5.65
CA GLN A 19 -4.44 8.76 -6.03
C GLN A 19 -4.90 10.16 -5.64
N ASN A 20 -6.17 10.51 -5.82
CA ASN A 20 -6.67 11.83 -5.40
C ASN A 20 -6.56 12.01 -3.90
N THR A 21 -6.97 11.02 -3.10
CA THR A 21 -6.84 11.09 -1.63
C THR A 21 -5.40 11.38 -1.23
N VAL A 22 -4.45 10.69 -1.83
CA VAL A 22 -3.03 10.78 -1.48
C VAL A 22 -2.40 12.06 -2.01
N LEU A 23 -2.64 12.40 -3.28
CA LEU A 23 -2.13 13.61 -3.91
C LEU A 23 -2.66 14.89 -3.24
N ASN A 24 -3.88 14.84 -2.68
CA ASN A 24 -4.42 15.96 -1.91
C ASN A 24 -3.85 16.04 -0.49
N SER A 25 -3.28 14.95 0.03
CA SER A 25 -2.66 14.92 1.36
C SER A 25 -1.20 15.41 1.34
N ILE A 26 -0.59 15.45 0.16
CA ILE A 26 0.76 15.95 -0.06
C ILE A 26 0.70 17.34 -0.69
N ASP A 27 1.56 18.25 -0.25
CA ASP A 27 1.65 19.62 -0.77
C ASP A 27 2.41 19.65 -2.10
N ILE A 28 1.86 19.01 -3.12
CA ILE A 28 2.43 18.96 -4.47
C ILE A 28 1.94 20.14 -5.31
N ASP A 29 2.85 20.72 -6.09
CA ASP A 29 2.51 21.85 -6.94
C ASP A 29 1.48 21.46 -8.02
N ARG A 30 0.72 22.46 -8.50
CA ARG A 30 -0.35 22.22 -9.47
C ARG A 30 0.15 21.69 -10.82
N LYS A 31 1.36 22.04 -11.24
CA LYS A 31 1.95 21.60 -12.52
C LYS A 31 2.34 20.13 -12.44
N ASP A 32 3.02 19.72 -11.38
CA ASP A 32 3.40 18.31 -11.16
C ASP A 32 2.15 17.45 -10.98
N LEU A 33 1.17 17.95 -10.22
CA LEU A 33 -0.13 17.29 -10.08
C LEU A 33 -0.79 17.04 -11.45
N ARG A 34 -0.75 18.02 -12.35
CA ARG A 34 -1.29 17.87 -13.72
C ARG A 34 -0.55 16.80 -14.51
N ILE A 35 0.78 16.73 -14.40
CA ILE A 35 1.59 15.70 -15.07
C ILE A 35 1.21 14.31 -14.58
N VAL A 36 1.12 14.12 -13.26
CA VAL A 36 0.71 12.84 -12.65
C VAL A 36 -0.67 12.42 -13.14
N LYS A 37 -1.62 13.36 -13.14
CA LYS A 37 -3.00 13.14 -13.62
C LYS A 37 -3.02 12.67 -15.07
N ASN A 38 -2.29 13.35 -15.95
CA ASN A 38 -2.21 12.97 -17.35
C ASN A 38 -1.51 11.61 -17.56
N LEU A 39 -0.57 11.24 -16.68
CA LEU A 39 0.15 9.99 -16.77
C LEU A 39 -0.67 8.79 -16.28
N TYR A 40 -1.53 8.97 -15.28
CA TYR A 40 -2.23 7.89 -14.58
C TYR A 40 -3.75 7.90 -14.71
N TRP A 41 -4.40 8.93 -15.24
CA TRP A 41 -5.85 8.92 -15.41
C TRP A 41 -6.25 8.47 -16.80
N ASP A 42 -7.42 7.82 -16.85
CA ASP A 42 -8.10 7.40 -18.08
C ASP A 42 -7.24 6.55 -19.03
N GLN A 43 -6.25 5.85 -18.48
CA GLN A 43 -5.41 4.93 -19.25
C GLN A 43 -6.20 3.68 -19.67
N THR A 44 -5.83 3.14 -20.81
CA THR A 44 -6.30 1.84 -21.31
C THR A 44 -5.14 0.86 -21.44
N ALA A 45 -5.45 -0.44 -21.41
CA ALA A 45 -4.49 -1.51 -21.67
C ALA A 45 -5.15 -2.58 -22.54
N ALA A 46 -4.32 -3.25 -23.35
CA ALA A 46 -4.67 -4.44 -24.10
C ALA A 46 -3.60 -5.51 -23.87
N THR A 47 -3.97 -6.78 -23.97
CA THR A 47 -3.04 -7.90 -23.92
C THR A 47 -2.59 -8.24 -25.34
N ARG A 48 -1.29 -8.45 -25.53
CA ARG A 48 -0.74 -8.98 -26.78
C ARG A 48 -0.40 -10.46 -26.60
N ILE A 49 -0.85 -11.30 -27.53
CA ILE A 49 -0.48 -12.72 -27.63
C ILE A 49 0.03 -12.91 -29.06
N ASP A 50 1.30 -13.27 -29.20
CA ASP A 50 2.01 -13.25 -30.49
C ASP A 50 1.82 -11.92 -31.23
N ASP A 51 1.24 -11.94 -32.43
CA ASP A 51 0.96 -10.76 -33.25
C ASP A 51 -0.46 -10.20 -33.06
N GLU A 52 -1.29 -10.83 -32.21
CA GLU A 52 -2.66 -10.39 -31.94
C GLU A 52 -2.75 -9.47 -30.71
N ILE A 53 -3.57 -8.43 -30.81
CA ILE A 53 -3.82 -7.45 -29.74
C ILE A 53 -5.30 -7.50 -29.35
N SER A 54 -5.58 -7.67 -28.06
CA SER A 54 -6.95 -7.66 -27.54
C SER A 54 -7.61 -6.30 -27.65
N GLU A 55 -8.92 -6.24 -27.38
CA GLU A 55 -9.61 -4.96 -27.18
C GLU A 55 -8.97 -4.16 -26.03
N TYR A 56 -8.86 -2.85 -26.21
CA TYR A 56 -8.39 -1.94 -25.16
C TYR A 56 -9.45 -1.78 -24.07
N LYS A 57 -9.06 -2.04 -22.82
CA LYS A 57 -9.91 -1.86 -21.65
C LYS A 57 -9.35 -0.78 -20.72
N PRO A 58 -10.22 0.01 -20.05
CA PRO A 58 -9.77 1.03 -19.11
C PRO A 58 -9.12 0.41 -17.86
N ILE A 59 -8.00 0.98 -17.43
CA ILE A 59 -7.29 0.59 -16.21
C ILE A 59 -7.95 1.27 -15.01
N LYS A 60 -8.70 0.50 -14.22
CA LYS A 60 -9.45 1.01 -13.06
C LYS A 60 -8.70 0.91 -11.73
N ARG A 61 -7.73 0.02 -11.60
CA ARG A 61 -7.04 -0.33 -10.34
C ARG A 61 -5.56 -0.66 -10.58
N GLY A 62 -4.78 -0.68 -9.50
CA GLY A 62 -3.34 -1.01 -9.52
C GLY A 62 -2.45 0.18 -9.87
N VAL A 63 -1.15 -0.06 -9.93
CA VAL A 63 -0.14 0.91 -10.41
C VAL A 63 0.26 0.60 -11.84
N ARG A 64 0.89 1.55 -12.53
CA ARG A 64 1.38 1.35 -13.90
C ARG A 64 2.69 0.55 -13.84
N GLN A 65 2.67 -0.69 -14.30
CA GLN A 65 3.89 -1.50 -14.36
C GLN A 65 4.91 -0.87 -15.32
N GLY A 66 6.20 -0.90 -14.94
CA GLY A 66 7.29 -0.28 -15.68
C GLY A 66 7.35 1.26 -15.59
N CYS A 67 6.45 1.90 -14.84
CA CYS A 67 6.53 3.34 -14.61
C CYS A 67 7.46 3.66 -13.44
N VAL A 68 8.40 4.59 -13.67
CA VAL A 68 9.39 5.04 -12.68
C VAL A 68 8.73 5.61 -11.41
N LEU A 69 7.55 6.23 -11.52
CA LEU A 69 6.83 6.83 -10.38
C LEU A 69 5.98 5.82 -9.59
N SER A 70 5.73 4.62 -10.13
CA SER A 70 4.87 3.65 -9.46
C SER A 70 5.42 3.18 -8.10
N PRO A 71 6.74 2.91 -7.94
CA PRO A 71 7.34 2.66 -6.64
C PRO A 71 7.15 3.82 -5.65
N ASP A 72 7.32 5.07 -6.09
CA ASP A 72 7.16 6.25 -5.22
C ASP A 72 5.73 6.38 -4.72
N PHE A 73 4.74 6.23 -5.60
CA PHE A 73 3.33 6.21 -5.19
C PHE A 73 3.04 5.10 -4.18
N PHE A 74 3.60 3.91 -4.40
CA PHE A 74 3.44 2.80 -3.48
C PHE A 74 4.01 3.10 -2.09
N ASN A 75 5.20 3.71 -2.04
CA ASN A 75 5.84 4.12 -0.79
C ASN A 75 5.03 5.17 -0.05
N ILE A 76 4.50 6.18 -0.75
CA ILE A 76 3.63 7.20 -0.15
C ILE A 76 2.36 6.58 0.44
N TYR A 77 1.69 5.67 -0.30
CA TYR A 77 0.50 4.98 0.21
C TYR A 77 0.81 4.18 1.47
N SER A 78 1.93 3.45 1.47
CA SER A 78 2.36 2.65 2.60
C SER A 78 2.68 3.51 3.81
N GLU A 79 3.35 4.65 3.61
CA GLU A 79 3.68 5.59 4.68
C GLU A 79 2.43 6.22 5.30
N MET A 80 1.45 6.65 4.50
CA MET A 80 0.20 7.19 5.02
C MET A 80 -0.55 6.20 5.92
N ILE A 81 -0.48 4.91 5.64
CA ILE A 81 -1.10 3.86 6.47
C ILE A 81 -0.27 3.64 7.73
N LEU A 82 1.03 3.40 7.56
CA LEU A 82 1.89 2.88 8.63
C LEU A 82 2.36 3.97 9.60
N ARG A 83 2.22 5.24 9.26
CA ARG A 83 2.43 6.34 10.21
C ARG A 83 1.49 6.28 11.41
N ASN A 84 0.27 5.73 11.23
CA ASN A 84 -0.71 5.57 12.31
C ASN A 84 -0.32 4.53 13.35
N ILE A 85 0.62 3.63 13.03
CA ILE A 85 1.10 2.62 13.99
C ILE A 85 2.43 2.99 14.64
N TYR A 86 3.04 4.14 14.31
CA TYR A 86 4.40 4.49 14.73
C TYR A 86 4.60 4.43 16.26
N ASP A 87 3.65 4.98 17.02
CA ASP A 87 3.72 5.03 18.49
C ASP A 87 3.23 3.75 19.18
N LEU A 88 2.75 2.76 18.43
CA LEU A 88 2.31 1.48 18.99
C LEU A 88 3.51 0.60 19.37
N LYS A 89 3.36 -0.16 20.46
CA LYS A 89 4.39 -1.05 20.98
C LYS A 89 4.71 -2.17 19.99
N GLY A 90 5.95 -2.22 19.53
CA GLY A 90 6.54 -3.34 18.81
C GLY A 90 7.62 -4.03 19.64
N ILE A 91 8.64 -4.55 18.97
CA ILE A 91 9.82 -5.12 19.62
C ILE A 91 10.82 -4.01 19.94
N ARG A 92 11.27 -3.92 21.19
CA ARG A 92 12.34 -2.97 21.55
C ARG A 92 13.72 -3.62 21.43
N THR A 93 14.60 -3.02 20.64
CA THR A 93 16.00 -3.43 20.51
C THR A 93 16.91 -2.21 20.37
N GLY A 94 18.01 -2.18 21.12
CA GLY A 94 18.97 -1.05 21.08
C GLY A 94 18.35 0.33 21.34
N GLY A 95 17.25 0.42 22.09
CA GLY A 95 16.51 1.65 22.35
C GLY A 95 15.50 2.06 21.26
N VAL A 96 15.41 1.31 20.15
CA VAL A 96 14.49 1.55 19.04
C VAL A 96 13.27 0.64 19.15
N ASN A 97 12.09 1.17 18.84
CA ASN A 97 10.85 0.41 18.73
C ASN A 97 10.64 -0.04 17.28
N ILE A 98 10.59 -1.35 17.03
CA ILE A 98 10.38 -1.94 15.71
C ILE A 98 9.04 -2.68 15.71
N ASN A 99 8.00 -2.03 15.19
CA ASN A 99 6.68 -2.64 15.04
C ASN A 99 6.35 -3.04 13.60
N ASN A 100 7.17 -2.61 12.63
CA ASN A 100 7.02 -2.98 11.23
C ASN A 100 8.36 -3.01 10.48
N LEU A 101 8.47 -3.90 9.49
CA LEU A 101 9.54 -3.97 8.49
C LEU A 101 8.89 -4.02 7.10
N ARG A 102 9.43 -3.30 6.12
CA ARG A 102 8.80 -3.10 4.81
C ARG A 102 9.78 -3.42 3.70
N TYR A 103 9.31 -4.13 2.68
CA TYR A 103 10.03 -4.31 1.43
C TYR A 103 9.03 -4.39 0.27
N ALA A 104 9.02 -3.37 -0.59
CA ALA A 104 7.99 -3.22 -1.62
C ALA A 104 6.59 -3.46 -1.01
N ASP A 105 5.78 -4.36 -1.58
CA ASP A 105 4.42 -4.65 -1.09
C ASP A 105 4.34 -5.63 0.07
N ASP A 106 5.46 -6.18 0.53
CA ASP A 106 5.53 -7.02 1.71
C ASP A 106 5.78 -6.18 2.95
N THR A 107 4.98 -6.42 4.00
CA THR A 107 5.16 -5.80 5.31
C THR A 107 5.13 -6.87 6.39
N VAL A 108 6.13 -6.89 7.27
CA VAL A 108 6.12 -7.70 8.49
C VAL A 108 5.74 -6.79 9.65
N LEU A 109 4.67 -7.12 10.36
CA LEU A 109 4.33 -6.50 11.64
C LEU A 109 4.94 -7.31 12.78
N SER A 110 5.33 -6.67 13.88
CA SER A 110 5.98 -7.37 14.98
C SER A 110 5.67 -6.75 16.34
N ALA A 111 5.48 -7.60 17.35
CA ALA A 111 5.24 -7.19 18.73
C ALA A 111 5.70 -8.24 19.75
N GLU A 112 5.77 -7.85 21.02
CA GLU A 112 6.16 -8.74 22.12
C GLU A 112 5.03 -9.69 22.52
N SER A 113 3.77 -9.26 22.37
CA SER A 113 2.58 -10.05 22.65
C SER A 113 1.58 -10.11 21.48
N GLU A 114 0.70 -11.11 21.50
CA GLU A 114 -0.37 -11.27 20.51
C GLU A 114 -1.37 -10.10 20.54
N SER A 115 -1.71 -9.61 21.73
CA SER A 115 -2.63 -8.48 21.89
C SER A 115 -2.08 -7.19 21.30
N GLU A 116 -0.77 -6.93 21.47
CA GLU A 116 -0.10 -5.79 20.84
C GLU A 116 -0.03 -5.94 19.32
N LEU A 117 0.27 -7.15 18.82
CA LEU A 117 0.26 -7.43 17.38
C LEU A 117 -1.13 -7.21 16.77
N GLN A 118 -2.18 -7.63 17.47
CA GLN A 118 -3.56 -7.42 17.04
C GLN A 118 -3.90 -5.92 17.03
N ALA A 119 -3.49 -5.15 18.04
CA ALA A 119 -3.69 -3.71 18.06
C ALA A 119 -3.00 -2.99 16.88
N ILE A 120 -1.78 -3.38 16.53
CA ILE A 120 -1.09 -2.85 15.34
C ILE A 120 -1.89 -3.20 14.07
N LEU A 121 -2.35 -4.44 13.96
CA LEU A 121 -3.10 -4.90 12.80
C LEU A 121 -4.41 -4.15 12.63
N ASP A 122 -5.15 -3.91 13.72
CA ASP A 122 -6.45 -3.22 13.69
C ASP A 122 -6.27 -1.79 13.19
N VAL A 123 -5.36 -1.02 13.79
CA VAL A 123 -5.06 0.37 13.37
C VAL A 123 -4.57 0.43 11.92
N LYS A 124 -3.69 -0.49 11.51
CA LYS A 124 -3.22 -0.59 10.13
C LYS A 124 -4.37 -0.90 9.16
N THR A 125 -5.32 -1.72 9.60
CA THR A 125 -6.46 -2.18 8.78
C THR A 125 -7.44 -1.04 8.56
N ASP A 126 -7.76 -0.29 9.61
CA ASP A 126 -8.64 0.88 9.55
C ASP A 126 -8.05 1.97 8.66
N ALA A 127 -6.79 2.37 8.89
CA ALA A 127 -6.11 3.38 8.08
C ALA A 127 -6.01 2.98 6.59
N SER A 128 -5.83 1.68 6.32
CA SER A 128 -5.83 1.14 4.96
C SER A 128 -7.19 1.29 4.28
N MET A 129 -8.28 0.98 4.99
CA MET A 129 -9.64 1.11 4.46
C MET A 129 -10.02 2.55 4.13
N GLU A 130 -9.59 3.52 4.94
CA GLU A 130 -9.83 4.95 4.69
C GLU A 130 -9.31 5.38 3.31
N ILE A 131 -8.09 4.96 2.98
CA ILE A 131 -7.41 5.27 1.72
C ILE A 131 -7.97 4.41 0.55
N GLY A 132 -8.76 3.38 0.84
CA GLY A 132 -9.38 2.50 -0.17
C GLY A 132 -8.53 1.29 -0.54
N LEU A 133 -7.82 0.75 0.46
CA LEU A 133 -6.91 -0.37 0.35
C LEU A 133 -7.30 -1.45 1.38
N ASP A 134 -7.47 -2.69 0.91
CA ASP A 134 -7.89 -3.82 1.74
C ASP A 134 -6.73 -4.79 1.96
N LEU A 135 -6.63 -5.32 3.18
CA LEU A 135 -5.71 -6.41 3.47
C LEU A 135 -6.14 -7.71 2.81
N ASN A 136 -5.17 -8.45 2.28
CA ASN A 136 -5.42 -9.79 1.79
C ASN A 136 -5.29 -10.83 2.91
N ALA A 137 -6.37 -11.02 3.69
CA ALA A 137 -6.38 -12.00 4.79
C ALA A 137 -5.90 -13.41 4.39
N LYS A 138 -6.20 -13.86 3.16
CA LYS A 138 -5.80 -15.19 2.64
C LYS A 138 -4.30 -15.34 2.40
N LYS A 139 -3.56 -14.24 2.26
CA LYS A 139 -2.10 -14.27 2.06
C LYS A 139 -1.34 -13.80 3.29
N THR A 140 -2.04 -13.44 4.35
CA THR A 140 -1.47 -12.93 5.58
C THR A 140 -1.23 -14.07 6.54
N GLU A 141 0.02 -14.25 6.97
CA GLU A 141 0.43 -15.35 7.83
C GLU A 141 0.92 -14.83 9.19
N CYS A 142 0.49 -15.47 10.28
CA CYS A 142 0.99 -15.21 11.62
C CYS A 142 2.04 -16.26 11.97
N MET A 143 3.19 -15.83 12.49
CA MET A 143 4.29 -16.69 12.91
C MET A 143 4.57 -16.46 14.39
N THR A 144 4.66 -17.56 15.13
CA THR A 144 5.07 -17.58 16.53
C THR A 144 6.38 -18.34 16.66
N THR A 145 7.23 -17.93 17.59
CA THR A 145 8.45 -18.62 18.00
C THR A 145 8.30 -19.15 19.40
#